data_AF-A0A117SFC3-F1
#
_entry.id   AF-A0A117SFC3-F1
#
_cell.length_a   1.000
_cell.length_b   1.000
_cell.length_c   1.000
_cell.angle_alpha   90.00
_cell.angle_beta   90.00
_cell.angle_gamma   90.00
#
_symmetry.space_group_name_H-M   'P 1'
#
loop_
_entity.id
_entity.type
_entity.pdbx_description
1 polymer ?
#
loop_
_entity_poly.entity_id
_entity_poly.type
_entity_poly.pdbx_seq_one_letter_code
_entity_poly.pdbx_strand_id
1 'polypeptide(L)'
;MGYLVSVGISAGIIAAVFCHLVFFTTFAPVTAWVTFAAIACYFGAGGKGTGLLKGLAANISGVLWGALILFGFAKLGYAWWGLAIMVFIAVLGMCVQAKVSYLSFIPGSFIGAAIAFGTQAANGELYPYG
;
A
#
# COMPACT_ATOMS: atom_id res chain seq x y z
N MET A 1 28.16 11.72 -11.82
CA MET A 1 26.74 11.83 -11.41
C MET A 1 26.61 11.31 -9.98
N GLY A 2 26.06 12.08 -9.05
CA GLY A 2 25.88 11.61 -7.67
C GLY A 2 24.80 10.52 -7.59
N TYR A 3 24.95 9.58 -6.66
CA TYR A 3 24.00 8.48 -6.42
C TYR A 3 22.54 8.96 -6.33
N LEU A 4 22.29 10.04 -5.59
CA LEU A 4 20.96 10.62 -5.41
C LEU A 4 20.33 11.13 -6.71
N VAL A 5 21.15 11.69 -7.62
CA VAL A 5 20.67 12.17 -8.93
C VAL A 5 20.27 11.00 -9.81
N SER A 6 21.04 9.90 -9.78
CA SER A 6 20.74 8.71 -10.56
C SER A 6 19.47 8.00 -10.07
N VAL A 7 19.29 7.90 -8.75
CA VAL A 7 18.04 7.40 -8.15
C VAL A 7 16.88 8.31 -8.51
N GLY A 8 17.03 9.63 -8.38
CA GLY A 8 15.99 10.60 -8.73
C GLY A 8 15.53 10.52 -10.18
N ILE A 9 16.46 10.37 -11.13
CA ILE A 9 16.12 10.20 -12.56
C ILE A 9 15.38 8.87 -12.77
N SER A 10 15.88 7.75 -12.24
CA SER A 10 15.23 6.45 -12.41
C SER A 10 13.83 6.40 -11.77
N ALA A 11 13.69 6.92 -10.55
CA ALA A 11 12.42 7.03 -9.84
C ALA A 11 11.43 7.92 -10.59
N GLY A 12 11.89 9.07 -11.07
CA GLY A 12 11.09 10.04 -11.81
C GLY A 12 10.57 9.48 -13.13
N ILE A 13 11.40 8.75 -13.88
CA ILE A 13 10.98 8.10 -15.14
C ILE A 13 9.91 7.05 -14.86
N ILE A 14 10.12 6.16 -13.88
CA ILE A 14 9.13 5.13 -13.53
C ILE A 14 7.82 5.79 -13.10
N ALA A 15 7.88 6.78 -12.22
CA ALA A 15 6.70 7.51 -11.76
C ALA A 15 5.95 8.21 -12.89
N ALA A 16 6.66 8.87 -13.81
CA ALA A 16 6.07 9.55 -14.97
C ALA A 16 5.36 8.55 -15.91
N VAL A 17 5.99 7.41 -16.20
CA VAL A 17 5.40 6.34 -17.02
C VAL A 17 4.11 5.82 -16.38
N PHE A 18 4.14 5.48 -15.10
CA PHE A 18 2.95 4.96 -14.42
C PHE A 18 1.83 5.99 -14.30
N CYS A 19 2.15 7.26 -14.05
CA CYS A 19 1.16 8.33 -14.02
C CYS A 19 0.46 8.49 -15.38
N HIS A 20 1.21 8.31 -16.47
CA HIS A 20 0.64 8.32 -17.82
C HIS A 20 -0.23 7.08 -18.09
N LEU A 21 0.18 5.89 -17.63
CA LEU A 21 -0.57 4.64 -17.79
C LEU A 21 -1.95 4.66 -17.11
N VAL A 22 -2.14 5.46 -16.05
CA VAL A 22 -3.46 5.66 -15.41
C VAL A 22 -4.52 6.09 -16.43
N PHE A 23 -4.14 6.87 -17.44
CA PHE A 23 -5.07 7.35 -18.47
C PHE A 23 -5.37 6.32 -19.57
N PHE A 24 -4.53 5.28 -19.72
CA PHE A 24 -4.70 4.24 -20.74
C PHE A 24 -5.38 2.98 -20.20
N THR A 25 -5.37 2.78 -18.89
CA THR A 25 -5.81 1.51 -18.30
C THR A 25 -7.28 1.59 -17.91
N THR A 26 -8.18 1.26 -18.85
CA THR A 26 -9.62 1.08 -18.55
C THR A 26 -9.90 -0.14 -17.65
N PHE A 27 -8.93 -1.06 -17.55
CA PHE A 27 -9.10 -2.38 -16.93
C PHE A 27 -8.63 -2.48 -15.47
N ALA A 28 -7.95 -1.47 -14.95
CA ALA A 28 -7.56 -1.42 -13.55
C ALA A 28 -7.57 0.05 -13.11
N PRO A 29 -8.35 0.44 -12.07
CA PRO A 29 -8.33 1.77 -11.50
C PRO A 29 -7.03 1.96 -10.70
N VAL A 30 -5.90 1.94 -11.41
CA VAL A 30 -4.58 2.20 -10.85
C VAL A 30 -4.53 3.69 -10.58
N THR A 31 -4.93 4.13 -9.39
CA THR A 31 -4.89 5.55 -9.06
C THR A 31 -3.43 6.00 -8.97
N ALA A 32 -3.11 7.17 -9.54
CA ALA A 32 -1.74 7.67 -9.56
C ALA A 32 -1.08 7.65 -8.17
N TRP A 33 -1.82 8.04 -7.12
CA TRP A 33 -1.33 8.05 -5.74
C TRP A 33 -0.93 6.65 -5.22
N VAL A 34 -1.69 5.60 -5.55
CA VAL A 34 -1.40 4.20 -5.17
C VAL A 34 -0.04 3.78 -5.72
N THR A 35 0.20 4.15 -6.98
CA THR A 35 1.45 3.81 -7.67
C THR A 35 2.64 4.53 -7.06
N PHE A 36 2.51 5.82 -6.77
CA PHE A 36 3.56 6.59 -6.09
C PHE A 36 3.91 5.99 -4.72
N ALA A 37 2.90 5.58 -3.94
CA ALA A 37 3.11 4.95 -2.64
C ALA A 37 3.85 3.61 -2.75
N ALA A 38 3.50 2.77 -3.73
CA ALA A 38 4.18 1.49 -3.98
C ALA A 38 5.65 1.68 -4.45
N ILE A 39 5.92 2.66 -5.31
CA ILE A 39 7.28 2.99 -5.78
C ILE A 39 8.13 3.55 -4.63
N ALA A 40 7.56 4.39 -3.76
CA ALA A 40 8.24 4.87 -2.56
C ALA A 40 8.68 3.69 -1.65
N CYS A 41 7.85 2.65 -1.54
CA CYS A 41 8.20 1.42 -0.82
C CYS A 41 9.38 0.68 -1.45
N TYR A 42 9.45 0.61 -2.78
CA TYR A 42 10.58 -0.01 -3.48
C TYR A 42 11.90 0.68 -3.14
N PHE A 43 11.94 2.01 -3.17
CA PHE A 43 13.12 2.78 -2.80
C PHE A 43 13.42 2.68 -1.29
N GLY A 44 12.39 2.72 -0.45
CA GLY A 44 12.51 2.57 1.00
C GLY A 44 13.01 1.20 1.45
N ALA A 45 12.75 0.14 0.67
CA ALA A 45 13.25 -1.22 0.92
C ALA A 45 14.72 -1.42 0.51
N GLY A 46 15.43 -0.36 0.09
CA GLY A 46 16.84 -0.40 -0.31
C GLY A 46 17.07 -0.53 -1.83
N GLY A 47 16.00 -0.54 -2.63
CA GLY A 47 16.07 -0.68 -4.09
C GLY A 47 16.67 -2.01 -4.56
N LYS A 48 16.98 -2.10 -5.86
CA LYS A 48 17.52 -3.31 -6.53
C LYS A 48 16.54 -4.50 -6.49
N GLY A 49 16.95 -5.67 -6.99
CA GLY A 49 16.08 -6.85 -7.08
C GLY A 49 15.54 -7.32 -5.72
N THR A 50 16.33 -7.20 -4.65
CA THR A 50 15.93 -7.58 -3.28
C THR A 50 14.91 -6.61 -2.68
N GLY A 51 15.07 -5.30 -2.91
CA GLY A 51 14.09 -4.29 -2.50
C GLY A 51 12.77 -4.41 -3.26
N LEU A 52 12.80 -4.81 -4.54
CA LEU A 52 11.59 -5.10 -5.32
C LEU A 52 10.80 -6.24 -4.70
N LEU A 53 11.45 -7.37 -4.45
CA LEU A 53 10.77 -8.56 -3.94
C LEU A 53 10.21 -8.32 -2.53
N LYS A 54 11.00 -7.73 -1.63
CA LYS A 54 10.57 -7.42 -0.25
C LYS A 54 9.50 -6.34 -0.22
N GLY A 55 9.68 -5.27 -0.98
CA GLY A 55 8.71 -4.18 -1.08
C GLY A 55 7.39 -4.68 -1.63
N LEU A 56 7.40 -5.44 -2.73
CA LEU A 56 6.20 -6.00 -3.35
C LEU A 56 5.50 -6.99 -2.40
N ALA A 57 6.23 -7.93 -1.81
CA ALA A 57 5.66 -8.90 -0.89
C ALA A 57 5.02 -8.23 0.34
N ALA A 58 5.68 -7.22 0.90
CA ALA A 58 5.14 -6.44 2.00
C ALA A 58 3.90 -5.63 1.59
N ASN A 59 3.90 -4.99 0.42
CA ASN A 59 2.72 -4.26 -0.09
C ASN A 59 1.52 -5.18 -0.32
N ILE A 60 1.72 -6.33 -0.99
CA ILE A 60 0.64 -7.31 -1.22
C ILE A 60 0.08 -7.80 0.11
N SER A 61 0.97 -8.13 1.06
CA SER A 61 0.54 -8.50 2.40
C SER A 61 -0.24 -7.38 3.10
N GLY A 62 0.21 -6.13 2.96
CA GLY A 62 -0.51 -4.97 3.45
C GLY A 62 -1.93 -4.88 2.89
N VAL A 63 -2.11 -5.11 1.59
CA VAL A 63 -3.44 -5.15 0.96
C VAL A 63 -4.32 -6.24 1.59
N LEU A 64 -3.77 -7.42 1.91
CA LEU A 64 -4.51 -8.47 2.63
C LEU A 64 -4.96 -8.01 4.02
N TRP A 65 -4.08 -7.34 4.76
CA TRP A 65 -4.45 -6.73 6.06
C TRP A 65 -5.50 -5.63 5.90
N GLY A 66 -5.41 -4.81 4.86
CA GLY A 66 -6.42 -3.82 4.50
C GLY A 66 -7.78 -4.45 4.21
N ALA A 67 -7.81 -5.55 3.46
CA ALA A 67 -9.03 -6.32 3.21
C ALA A 67 -9.62 -6.90 4.51
N LEU A 68 -8.78 -7.40 5.41
CA LEU A 68 -9.21 -7.87 6.74
C LEU A 68 -9.80 -6.74 7.58
N ILE A 69 -9.19 -5.55 7.56
CA ILE A 69 -9.71 -4.35 8.23
C ILE A 69 -11.11 -4.03 7.71
N LEU A 70 -11.28 -3.93 6.39
CA LEU A 70 -12.55 -3.59 5.76
C LEU A 70 -13.63 -4.65 6.05
N PHE A 71 -13.28 -5.93 5.95
CA PHE A 71 -14.20 -7.02 6.25
C PHE A 71 -14.66 -7.01 7.71
N GLY A 72 -13.73 -6.86 8.66
CA GLY A 72 -14.08 -6.78 10.08
C GLY A 72 -14.86 -5.51 10.41
N PHE A 73 -14.53 -4.38 9.78
CA PHE A 73 -15.26 -3.13 9.94
C PHE A 73 -16.72 -3.25 9.47
N ALA A 74 -16.95 -3.90 8.32
CA ALA A 74 -18.29 -4.21 7.84
C ALA A 74 -19.05 -5.15 8.79
N LYS A 75 -18.38 -6.18 9.36
CA LYS A 75 -18.97 -7.09 10.34
C LYS A 75 -19.36 -6.40 11.66
N LEU A 76 -18.66 -5.33 12.03
CA LEU A 76 -18.98 -4.48 13.17
C LEU A 76 -20.05 -3.41 12.84
N GLY A 77 -20.71 -3.50 11.68
CA GLY A 77 -21.79 -2.60 11.30
C GLY A 77 -21.34 -1.17 11.02
N TYR A 78 -20.08 -0.98 10.60
CA TYR A 78 -19.50 0.35 10.34
C TYR A 78 -19.53 1.29 11.57
N ALA A 79 -19.49 0.74 12.78
CA ALA A 79 -19.47 1.52 14.01
C ALA A 79 -18.26 2.48 14.04
N TRP A 80 -18.42 3.70 14.56
CA TRP A 80 -17.37 4.73 14.58
C TRP A 80 -16.04 4.26 15.22
N TRP A 81 -16.10 3.32 16.18
CA TRP A 81 -14.94 2.71 16.83
C TRP A 81 -14.42 1.45 16.11
N GLY A 82 -15.22 0.83 15.23
CA GLY A 82 -14.91 -0.45 14.59
C GLY A 82 -13.67 -0.39 13.72
N LEU A 83 -13.49 0.69 12.96
CA LEU A 83 -12.31 0.88 12.13
C LEU A 83 -11.04 0.96 12.99
N ALA A 84 -11.09 1.70 14.11
CA ALA A 84 -9.95 1.88 15.00
C ALA A 84 -9.47 0.54 15.62
N ILE A 85 -10.42 -0.29 16.06
CA ILE A 85 -10.10 -1.62 16.61
C ILE A 85 -9.49 -2.53 15.53
N MET A 86 -10.09 -2.57 14.34
CA MET A 86 -9.59 -3.41 13.26
C MET A 86 -8.21 -2.99 12.79
N VAL A 87 -7.94 -1.69 12.68
CA VAL A 87 -6.61 -1.16 12.36
C VAL A 87 -5.60 -1.54 13.44
N PHE A 88 -5.96 -1.41 14.73
CA PHE A 88 -5.06 -1.80 15.82
C PHE A 88 -4.67 -3.29 15.74
N ILE A 89 -5.64 -4.18 15.56
CA ILE A 89 -5.40 -5.63 15.40
C ILE A 89 -4.52 -5.90 14.18
N ALA A 90 -4.81 -5.27 13.05
CA ALA A 90 -4.03 -5.45 11.82
C ALA A 90 -2.58 -4.98 11.99
N VAL A 91 -2.35 -3.85 12.66
CA VAL A 91 -0.99 -3.35 12.94
C VAL A 91 -0.20 -4.32 13.81
N LEU A 92 -0.80 -4.89 14.85
CA LEU A 92 -0.16 -5.94 15.65
C LEU A 92 0.20 -7.15 14.77
N GLY A 93 -0.72 -7.56 13.90
CA GLY A 93 -0.51 -8.64 12.93
C GLY A 93 0.65 -8.37 11.96
N MET A 94 0.72 -7.17 11.39
CA MET A 94 1.81 -6.74 10.51
C MET A 94 3.17 -6.78 11.21
N CYS A 95 3.24 -6.35 12.47
CA CYS A 95 4.45 -6.41 13.27
C CYS A 95 4.90 -7.84 13.56
N VAL A 96 3.97 -8.76 13.85
CA VAL A 96 4.27 -10.18 14.05
C VAL A 96 4.74 -10.83 12.75
N GLN A 97 4.08 -10.50 11.63
CA GLN A 97 4.40 -11.01 10.30
C GLN A 97 5.79 -10.57 9.82
N ALA A 98 6.31 -9.43 10.29
CA ALA A 98 7.64 -8.96 9.95
C ALA A 98 8.78 -9.91 10.37
N LYS A 99 8.49 -10.94 11.18
CA LYS A 99 9.41 -12.05 11.46
C LYS A 99 9.73 -12.89 10.22
N VAL A 100 8.90 -12.84 9.18
CA VAL A 100 9.15 -13.51 7.88
C VAL A 100 10.10 -12.63 7.05
N SER A 101 11.25 -13.17 6.64
CA SER A 101 12.34 -12.42 5.99
C SER A 101 11.91 -11.61 4.75
N TYR A 102 10.93 -12.09 4.00
CA TYR A 102 10.38 -11.39 2.84
C TYR A 102 9.42 -10.25 3.19
N LEU A 103 8.76 -10.32 4.36
CA LEU A 103 7.76 -9.35 4.82
C LEU A 103 8.32 -8.47 5.94
N SER A 104 9.64 -8.49 6.15
CA SER A 104 10.32 -7.73 7.19
C SER A 104 10.26 -6.21 6.97
N PHE A 105 9.88 -5.76 5.78
CA PHE A 105 9.69 -4.36 5.47
C PHE A 105 8.31 -3.89 5.92
N ILE A 106 8.17 -3.66 7.23
CA ILE A 106 6.93 -3.19 7.88
C ILE A 106 6.28 -2.00 7.15
N PRO A 107 7.03 -0.96 6.71
CA PRO A 107 6.41 0.17 6.00
C PRO A 107 5.65 -0.24 4.74
N GLY A 108 6.08 -1.30 4.04
CA GLY A 108 5.37 -1.82 2.88
C GLY A 108 3.99 -2.39 3.24
N SER A 109 3.89 -3.11 4.36
CA SER A 109 2.60 -3.63 4.85
C SER A 109 1.65 -2.51 5.25
N PHE A 110 2.16 -1.45 5.89
CA PHE A 110 1.37 -0.27 6.23
C PHE A 110 0.85 0.44 4.99
N ILE A 111 1.72 0.69 4.00
CA ILE A 111 1.35 1.34 2.75
C ILE A 111 0.34 0.50 1.98
N GLY A 112 0.54 -0.81 1.87
CA GLY A 112 -0.41 -1.71 1.22
C GLY A 112 -1.80 -1.70 1.87
N ALA A 113 -1.85 -1.68 3.21
CA ALA A 113 -3.12 -1.58 3.92
C ALA A 113 -3.79 -0.21 3.69
N ALA A 114 -3.02 0.87 3.79
CA ALA A 114 -3.48 2.22 3.52
C ALA A 114 -4.00 2.39 2.10
N ILE A 115 -3.38 1.74 1.12
CA ILE A 115 -3.87 1.68 -0.26
C ILE A 115 -5.26 1.05 -0.31
N ALA A 116 -5.46 -0.09 0.34
CA ALA A 116 -6.72 -0.82 0.29
C ALA A 116 -7.90 -0.02 0.88
N PHE A 117 -7.83 0.39 2.15
CA PHE A 117 -8.93 1.13 2.77
C PHE A 117 -8.96 2.62 2.36
N GLY A 118 -7.82 3.21 1.98
CA GLY A 118 -7.75 4.57 1.46
C GLY A 118 -8.36 4.70 0.06
N THR A 119 -8.28 3.66 -0.78
CA THR A 119 -8.98 3.63 -2.08
C THR A 119 -10.50 3.58 -1.87
N GLN A 120 -10.98 2.75 -0.93
CA GLN A 120 -12.40 2.77 -0.55
C GLN A 120 -12.85 4.15 -0.05
N ALA A 121 -12.01 4.84 0.75
CA ALA A 121 -12.31 6.18 1.21
C ALA A 121 -12.37 7.19 0.05
N ALA A 122 -11.41 7.13 -0.87
CA ALA A 122 -11.34 8.02 -2.03
C ALA A 122 -12.53 7.85 -2.99
N ASN A 123 -13.07 6.62 -3.08
CA ASN A 123 -14.26 6.32 -3.87
C ASN A 123 -15.58 6.64 -3.13
N GLY A 124 -15.53 7.07 -1.87
CA GLY A 124 -16.72 7.30 -1.04
C GLY A 124 -17.40 6.03 -0.52
N GLU A 125 -16.76 4.87 -0.66
CA GLU A 125 -17.35 3.56 -0.34
C GLU A 125 -16.99 3.06 1.07
N LEU A 126 -16.08 3.73 1.77
CA LEU A 126 -15.63 3.30 3.09
C LEU A 126 -16.74 3.39 4.15
N TYR A 127 -17.66 4.34 4.01
CA TYR A 127 -18.79 4.57 4.90
C TYR A 127 -20.09 4.56 4.07
N PRO A 128 -20.84 3.45 4.03
CA PRO A 128 -22.05 3.33 3.20
C PRO A 128 -23.26 4.17 3.66
N TYR A 129 -23.09 5.01 4.69
CA TYR A 129 -24.12 5.90 5.23
C TYR A 129 -23.77 7.39 5.10
N GLY A 130 -22.79 7.72 4.25
CA GLY A 130 -22.41 9.10 3.91
C GLY A 130 -23.25 9.68 2.78
#